data_AF-A0A3C1F2J2-F1
#
_entry.id   AF-A0A3C1F2J2-F1
#
_cell.length_a   1.000
_cell.length_b   1.000
_cell.length_c   1.000
_cell.angle_alpha   90.00
_cell.angle_beta   90.00
_cell.angle_gamma   90.00
#
_symmetry.space_group_name_H-M   'P 1'
#
loop_
_entity.id
_entity.type
_entity.pdbx_description
1 polymer ?
#
loop_
_entity_poly.entity_id
_entity_poly.type
_entity_poly.pdbx_seq_one_letter_code
_entity_poly.pdbx_strand_id
1 'polypeptide(L)'
;MAATARPIRALMIGIGNQANTAMTTATWLCDVGIGPGGQEYVIIPDILLSANTTGDAIQPWTLGPFPVSIPPGSRIAAHAQCSISTAADRLFDIAVYGVE
;
A
#
# COMPACT_ATOMS: atom_id res chain seq x y z
N MET A 1 11.81 -7.86 -7.39
CA MET A 1 11.58 -9.01 -6.50
C MET A 1 12.61 -8.95 -5.39
N ALA A 2 12.20 -8.54 -4.18
CA ALA A 2 13.07 -8.65 -3.01
C ALA A 2 12.93 -10.07 -2.48
N ALA A 3 13.95 -10.92 -2.71
CA ALA A 3 13.99 -12.29 -2.22
C ALA A 3 15.16 -12.39 -1.25
N THR A 4 14.85 -12.40 0.04
CA THR A 4 15.81 -12.61 1.11
C THR A 4 15.75 -14.09 1.50
N ALA A 5 16.85 -14.67 1.98
CA ALA A 5 16.86 -16.07 2.43
C ALA A 5 16.09 -16.26 3.76
N ARG A 6 15.78 -15.17 4.45
CA ARG A 6 15.13 -15.13 5.76
C ARG A 6 13.72 -14.55 5.64
N PRO A 7 12.75 -15.04 6.42
CA PRO A 7 11.41 -14.45 6.41
C PRO A 7 11.48 -12.98 6.83
N ILE A 8 10.72 -12.14 6.13
CA ILE A 8 10.54 -10.74 6.53
C ILE A 8 9.65 -10.73 7.77
N ARG A 9 10.09 -10.02 8.81
CA ARG A 9 9.45 -9.94 10.14
C ARG A 9 8.65 -8.67 10.35
N ALA A 10 8.95 -7.63 9.57
CA ALA A 10 8.15 -6.42 9.56
C ALA A 10 8.14 -5.76 8.19
N LEU A 11 7.09 -5.00 7.93
CA LEU A 11 6.91 -4.30 6.67
C LEU A 11 6.68 -2.80 6.94
N MET A 12 7.48 -1.96 6.30
CA MET A 12 7.22 -0.52 6.19
C MET A 12 6.64 -0.21 4.82
N ILE A 13 5.65 0.68 4.77
CA ILE A 13 4.92 1.03 3.56
C ILE A 13 5.13 2.51 3.28
N GLY A 14 5.52 2.85 2.05
CA GLY A 14 5.51 4.21 1.53
C GLY A 14 4.36 4.41 0.57
N ILE A 15 3.68 5.56 0.66
CA ILE A 15 2.57 5.94 -0.21
C ILE A 15 2.97 7.17 -1.02
N GLY A 16 2.78 7.10 -2.34
CA GLY A 16 2.94 8.22 -3.25
C GLY A 16 1.63 8.53 -3.98
N ASN A 17 1.58 9.69 -4.63
CA ASN A 17 0.41 10.21 -5.33
C ASN A 17 0.57 10.19 -6.85
N GLN A 18 1.41 9.32 -7.44
CA GLN A 18 1.59 9.20 -8.90
C GLN A 18 1.94 10.54 -9.59
N ALA A 19 2.68 11.40 -8.90
CA ALA A 19 2.98 12.77 -9.32
C ALA A 19 1.75 13.69 -9.54
N ASN A 20 0.59 13.33 -8.99
CA ASN A 20 -0.59 14.18 -8.97
C ASN A 20 -0.39 15.36 -8.00
N THR A 21 -0.24 16.57 -8.51
CA THR A 21 -0.03 17.79 -7.71
C THR A 21 -1.33 18.53 -7.39
N ALA A 22 -2.49 17.99 -7.74
CA ALA A 22 -3.80 18.61 -7.51
C ALA A 22 -4.82 17.52 -7.15
N MET A 23 -4.93 17.21 -5.85
CA MET A 23 -5.76 16.10 -5.38
C MET A 23 -7.18 16.55 -5.08
N THR A 24 -8.16 15.76 -5.50
CA THR A 24 -9.54 15.86 -4.97
C THR A 24 -9.64 15.20 -3.60
N THR A 25 -10.56 15.67 -2.75
CA THR A 25 -10.88 14.99 -1.49
C THR A 25 -11.37 13.57 -1.73
N ALA A 26 -10.64 12.60 -1.18
CA ALA A 26 -10.89 11.18 -1.36
C ALA A 26 -10.33 10.36 -0.21
N THR A 27 -10.84 9.14 -0.08
CA THR A 27 -10.41 8.15 0.90
C THR A 27 -10.24 6.80 0.22
N TRP A 28 -9.29 6.01 0.73
CA TRP A 28 -9.02 4.66 0.26
C TRP A 28 -8.94 3.70 1.44
N LEU A 29 -9.32 2.45 1.18
CA LEU A 29 -8.93 1.31 2.00
C LEU A 29 -8.03 0.43 1.14
N CYS A 30 -6.83 0.14 1.64
CA CYS A 30 -5.85 -0.68 0.96
C CYS A 30 -5.49 -1.92 1.79
N ASP A 31 -5.61 -3.08 1.17
CA ASP A 31 -5.15 -4.35 1.72
C ASP A 31 -3.79 -4.69 1.14
N VAL A 32 -2.90 -5.24 1.99
CA VAL A 32 -1.65 -5.88 1.57
C VAL A 32 -1.76 -7.38 1.80
N GLY A 33 -1.51 -8.15 0.75
CA GLY A 33 -1.57 -9.60 0.77
C GLY A 33 -0.32 -10.26 0.19
N ILE A 34 -0.20 -11.56 0.45
CA ILE A 34 0.86 -12.41 -0.10
C ILE A 34 0.26 -13.62 -0.80
N GLY A 35 0.92 -14.10 -1.86
CA GLY A 35 0.52 -15.31 -2.56
C GLY A 35 0.46 -15.17 -4.08
N PRO A 36 0.00 -16.21 -4.78
CA PRO A 36 -0.14 -16.19 -6.23
C PRO A 36 -1.23 -15.21 -6.66
N GLY A 37 -1.11 -14.69 -7.89
CA GLY A 37 -2.07 -13.72 -8.41
C GLY A 37 -3.50 -14.25 -8.43
N GLY A 38 -4.43 -13.50 -7.86
CA GLY A 38 -5.86 -13.85 -7.77
C GLY A 38 -6.22 -14.78 -6.61
N GLN A 39 -5.26 -15.16 -5.76
CA GLN A 39 -5.48 -15.92 -4.52
C GLN A 39 -4.58 -15.41 -3.40
N GLU A 40 -4.47 -14.08 -3.27
CA GLU A 40 -3.67 -13.45 -2.23
C GLU A 40 -4.31 -13.60 -0.84
N TYR A 41 -3.51 -14.00 0.15
CA TYR A 41 -3.88 -13.99 1.55
C TYR A 41 -3.57 -12.62 2.16
N VAL A 42 -4.59 -11.90 2.64
CA VAL A 42 -4.43 -10.58 3.24
C VAL A 42 -3.71 -10.69 4.59
N ILE A 43 -2.61 -9.96 4.72
CA ILE A 43 -1.77 -9.91 5.94
C ILE A 43 -1.85 -8.57 6.66
N ILE A 44 -2.22 -7.49 5.96
CA ILE A 44 -2.50 -6.18 6.54
C ILE A 44 -3.79 -5.66 5.89
N PRO A 45 -4.93 -5.74 6.57
CA PRO A 45 -6.20 -5.27 6.02
C PRO A 45 -6.42 -3.78 6.25
N ASP A 46 -7.28 -3.17 5.43
CA ASP A 46 -7.95 -1.90 5.68
C ASP A 46 -7.03 -0.72 6.05
N ILE A 47 -5.90 -0.58 5.36
CA ILE A 47 -5.04 0.59 5.52
C ILE A 47 -5.80 1.82 5.00
N LEU A 48 -6.19 2.69 5.92
CA LEU A 48 -6.87 3.93 5.61
C LEU A 48 -5.88 4.95 5.04
N LEU A 49 -6.17 5.41 3.82
CA LEU A 49 -5.51 6.54 3.19
C LEU A 49 -6.53 7.65 2.93
N SER A 50 -6.09 8.90 2.92
CA SER A 50 -6.94 10.03 2.58
C SER A 50 -6.15 11.15 1.90
N ALA A 51 -6.87 11.96 1.13
CA ALA A 51 -6.35 13.16 0.50
C ALA A 51 -7.41 14.27 0.58
N ASN A 52 -6.96 15.51 0.48
CA ASN A 52 -7.81 16.68 0.37
C ASN A 52 -7.15 17.72 -0.53
N THR A 53 -7.96 18.68 -0.99
CA THR A 53 -7.56 19.74 -1.94
C THR A 53 -6.60 20.79 -1.35
N THR A 54 -6.36 20.78 -0.04
CA THR A 54 -5.45 21.73 0.61
C THR A 54 -4.05 21.13 0.74
N GLY A 55 -3.97 19.83 1.02
CA GLY A 55 -2.71 19.11 1.17
C GLY A 55 -2.13 18.58 -0.14
N ASP A 56 -2.96 18.40 -1.17
CA ASP A 56 -2.58 17.92 -2.50
C ASP A 56 -1.71 16.65 -2.49
N ALA A 57 -1.90 15.83 -1.46
CA ALA A 57 -1.14 14.61 -1.25
C ALA A 57 -1.99 13.56 -0.53
N ILE A 58 -1.70 12.29 -0.81
CA ILE A 58 -2.29 11.16 -0.12
C ILE A 58 -1.51 10.94 1.19
N GLN A 59 -2.23 10.79 2.28
CA GLN A 59 -1.70 10.62 3.63
C GLN A 59 -2.29 9.36 4.29
N PRO A 60 -1.53 8.71 5.18
CA PRO A 60 -0.14 8.99 5.55
C PRO A 60 0.88 8.57 4.48
N TRP A 61 2.03 9.26 4.39
CA TRP A 61 3.10 8.94 3.43
C TRP A 61 3.91 7.70 3.81
N THR A 62 3.98 7.36 5.09
CA THR A 62 4.72 6.20 5.57
C THR A 62 3.94 5.53 6.68
N LEU A 63 3.86 4.20 6.62
CA LEU A 63 3.18 3.37 7.62
C LEU A 63 4.07 2.24 8.10
N GLY A 64 3.81 1.79 9.32
CA GLY A 64 4.53 0.70 9.96
C GLY A 64 5.68 1.18 10.86
N PRO A 65 6.62 0.29 11.21
CA PRO A 65 6.69 -1.11 10.77
C PRO A 65 5.52 -1.96 11.30
N PHE A 66 4.87 -2.70 10.41
CA PHE A 66 3.84 -3.69 10.79
C PHE A 66 4.51 -5.04 11.03
N PRO A 67 4.29 -5.70 12.18
CA PRO A 67 4.80 -7.03 12.42
C PRO A 67 4.05 -8.04 11.53
N VAL A 68 4.79 -8.75 10.67
CA VAL A 68 4.26 -9.74 9.73
C VAL A 68 5.24 -10.89 9.59
N SER A 69 4.79 -12.05 9.14
CA SER A 69 5.69 -13.16 8.77
C SER A 69 5.50 -13.48 7.29
N ILE A 70 6.37 -12.97 6.45
CA ILE A 70 6.33 -13.22 5.01
C ILE A 70 7.39 -14.27 4.65
N PRO A 71 6.98 -15.46 4.17
CA PRO A 71 7.93 -16.48 3.73
C PRO A 71 8.81 -15.98 2.58
N PRO A 72 10.09 -16.40 2.51
CA PRO A 72 10.96 -16.13 1.38
C PRO A 72 10.31 -16.48 0.04
N GLY A 73 10.50 -15.62 -0.96
CA GLY A 73 9.97 -15.84 -2.32
C GLY A 73 8.47 -15.58 -2.48
N SER A 74 7.77 -15.14 -1.43
CA SER A 74 6.37 -14.73 -1.55
C SER A 74 6.24 -13.51 -2.45
N ARG A 75 5.26 -13.55 -3.37
CA ARG A 75 4.80 -12.34 -4.05
C ARG A 75 3.96 -11.51 -3.08
N ILE A 76 4.17 -10.20 -3.09
CA ILE A 76 3.35 -9.23 -2.37
C ILE A 76 2.40 -8.57 -3.38
N ALA A 77 1.15 -8.36 -2.98
CA ALA A 77 0.16 -7.62 -3.75
C ALA A 77 -0.53 -6.58 -2.86
N ALA A 78 -1.03 -5.53 -3.50
CA ALA A 78 -1.86 -4.53 -2.86
C ALA A 78 -3.17 -4.40 -3.64
N HIS A 79 -4.28 -4.36 -2.92
CA HIS A 79 -5.61 -4.11 -3.46
C HIS A 79 -6.19 -2.90 -2.76
N ALA A 80 -6.81 -2.00 -3.52
CA ALA A 80 -7.38 -0.80 -2.96
C ALA A 80 -8.74 -0.46 -3.56
N GLN A 81 -9.59 0.07 -2.71
CA GLN A 81 -10.88 0.68 -3.07
C GLN A 81 -10.83 2.17 -2.72
N CYS A 82 -11.54 2.99 -3.49
CA CYS A 82 -11.56 4.45 -3.35
C CYS A 82 -13.00 4.95 -3.28
N SER A 83 -13.23 6.03 -2.52
CA SER A 83 -14.54 6.69 -2.44
C SER A 83 -14.92 7.52 -3.67
N ILE A 84 -13.98 7.74 -4.60
CA ILE A 84 -14.21 8.49 -5.83
C ILE A 84 -13.93 7.65 -7.09
N SER A 85 -14.47 8.10 -8.23
CA SER A 85 -14.34 7.42 -9.52
C SER A 85 -13.44 8.17 -10.53
N THR A 86 -12.95 9.38 -10.21
CA THR A 86 -12.06 10.16 -11.09
C THR A 86 -10.76 9.41 -11.36
N ALA A 87 -10.41 9.22 -12.63
CA ALA A 87 -9.35 8.30 -13.02
C ALA A 87 -7.95 8.73 -12.61
N ALA A 88 -7.63 10.03 -12.65
CA ALA A 88 -6.31 10.52 -12.22
C ALA A 88 -6.19 10.56 -10.69
N ASP A 89 -7.24 11.01 -10.00
CA ASP A 89 -7.18 11.27 -8.56
C ASP A 89 -7.21 10.02 -7.69
N ARG A 90 -7.80 8.92 -8.18
CA ARG A 90 -7.93 7.68 -7.39
C ARG A 90 -6.68 6.81 -7.40
N LEU A 91 -5.68 7.12 -8.22
CA LEU A 91 -4.46 6.33 -8.37
C LEU A 91 -3.40 6.77 -7.37
N PHE A 92 -2.60 5.81 -6.91
CA PHE A 92 -1.53 6.06 -5.96
C PHE A 92 -0.40 5.03 -6.13
N ASP A 93 0.76 5.37 -5.59
CA ASP A 93 1.92 4.48 -5.52
C ASP A 93 1.98 3.79 -4.17
N ILE A 94 2.38 2.52 -4.18
CA ILE A 94 2.74 1.81 -2.96
C ILE A 94 4.14 1.21 -3.10
N ALA A 95 5.01 1.57 -2.16
CA ALA A 95 6.32 0.98 -1.99
C ALA A 95 6.33 0.19 -0.68
N VAL A 96 6.86 -1.03 -0.72
CA VAL A 96 6.96 -1.89 0.47
C VAL A 96 8.43 -2.20 0.76
N TYR A 97 8.82 -2.02 2.02
CA TYR A 97 10.16 -2.31 2.52
C TYR A 97 10.09 -3.38 3.60
N GLY A 98 10.72 -4.53 3.36
CA GLY A 98 10.81 -5.62 4.32
C GLY A 98 11.99 -5.45 5.27
N VAL A 99 11.75 -5.73 6.55
CA VAL A 99 12.77 -5.78 7.60
C VAL A 99 12.92 -7.24 8.08
N GLU A 100 14.16 -7.73 8.11
CA GLU A 100 14.54 -9.11 8.48
C GLU A 100 14.80 -9.29 9.98
#